data_AF-A0A396IJC2-F1
#
_entry.id   AF-A0A396IJC2-F1
#
_cell.length_a   1.000
_cell.length_b   1.000
_cell.length_c   1.000
_cell.angle_alpha   90.00
_cell.angle_beta   90.00
_cell.angle_gamma   90.00
#
_symmetry.space_group_name_H-M   'P 1'
#
loop_
_entity.id
_entity.type
_entity.pdbx_description
1 polymer ?
#
loop_
_entity_poly.entity_id
_entity_poly.type
_entity_poly.pdbx_seq_one_letter_code
_entity_poly.pdbx_strand_id
1 'polypeptide(L)'
;MINAAIILCRLMDDIASNEQHNISREGAIQEGRKRIVDAWKDMNKECLMPTEVPMPFLTCILNLSRLMDVVYNDKDNFTHPEGEMKTFIKSLLVDSVPI
;
A
#
# COMPACT_ATOMS: atom_id res chain seq x y z
N MET A 1 9.55 -9.40 -7.16
CA MET A 1 9.08 -8.68 -5.97
C MET A 1 8.95 -7.22 -6.31
N ILE A 2 10.00 -6.60 -6.86
CA ILE A 2 9.96 -5.21 -7.34
C ILE A 2 8.78 -4.96 -8.29
N ASN A 3 8.56 -5.83 -9.28
CA ASN A 3 7.46 -5.66 -10.25
C ASN A 3 6.07 -5.72 -9.58
N ALA A 4 5.85 -6.67 -8.67
CA ALA A 4 4.60 -6.79 -7.93
C ALA A 4 4.38 -5.57 -7.02
N ALA A 5 5.42 -5.11 -6.33
CA ALA A 5 5.37 -3.89 -5.53
C ALA A 5 5.02 -2.66 -6.37
N ILE A 6 5.62 -2.48 -7.55
CA ILE A 6 5.31 -1.37 -8.46
C ILE A 6 3.85 -1.40 -8.90
N ILE A 7 3.33 -2.57 -9.28
CA ILE A 7 1.94 -2.73 -9.69
C ILE A 7 1.00 -2.35 -8.55
N LEU A 8 1.29 -2.85 -7.35
CA LEU A 8 0.54 -2.54 -6.14
C LEU A 8 0.53 -1.04 -5.85
N CYS A 9 1.70 -0.41 -5.78
CA CYS A 9 1.80 1.02 -5.48
C CYS A 9 1.01 1.89 -6.47
N ARG A 10 1.09 1.57 -7.77
CA ARG A 10 0.39 2.32 -8.83
C ARG A 10 -1.12 2.14 -8.74
N LEU A 11 -1.60 0.90 -8.59
CA LEU A 11 -3.04 0.63 -8.56
C LEU A 11 -3.71 1.24 -7.34
N MET A 12 -3.03 1.32 -6.21
CA MET A 12 -3.58 1.91 -4.99
C MET A 12 -3.74 3.42 -5.11
N ASP A 13 -2.74 4.11 -5.65
CA ASP A 13 -2.81 5.54 -5.96
C ASP A 13 -3.89 5.84 -7.02
N ASP A 14 -3.95 5.04 -8.09
CA ASP A 14 -4.99 5.16 -9.13
C ASP A 14 -6.40 4.96 -8.56
N ILE A 15 -6.62 3.98 -7.67
CA ILE A 15 -7.94 3.74 -7.08
C ILE A 15 -8.31 4.88 -6.13
N ALA A 16 -7.43 5.23 -5.21
CA ALA A 16 -7.69 6.27 -4.20
C ALA A 16 -7.95 7.65 -4.83
N SER A 17 -7.26 7.98 -5.92
CA SER A 17 -7.46 9.24 -6.66
C SER A 17 -8.75 9.25 -7.49
N ASN A 18 -9.20 8.10 -8.00
CA ASN A 18 -10.37 8.03 -8.88
C ASN A 18 -11.69 7.75 -8.14
N GLU A 19 -11.67 7.12 -6.97
CA GLU A 19 -12.86 6.86 -6.16
C GLU A 19 -13.59 8.14 -5.73
N GLN A 20 -12.86 9.25 -5.60
CA GLN A 20 -13.44 10.55 -5.24
C GLN A 20 -14.26 11.20 -6.37
N HIS A 21 -14.17 10.70 -7.61
CA HIS A 21 -14.58 11.50 -8.76
C HIS A 21 -15.58 10.83 -9.73
N ASN A 22 -15.73 9.49 -9.79
CA ASN A 22 -16.57 8.89 -10.84
C ASN A 22 -17.18 7.50 -10.53
N ILE A 23 -18.50 7.44 -10.32
CA ILE A 23 -19.31 6.21 -10.15
C ILE A 23 -19.26 5.28 -11.39
N SER A 24 -18.98 5.80 -12.59
CA SER A 24 -18.95 5.03 -13.84
C SER A 24 -17.75 4.08 -13.99
N ARG A 25 -16.78 4.10 -13.05
CA ARG A 25 -15.54 3.32 -13.10
C ARG A 25 -15.51 2.10 -12.16
N GLU A 26 -16.62 1.75 -11.54
CA GLU A 26 -16.70 0.66 -10.56
C GLU A 26 -16.07 -0.66 -11.06
N GLY A 27 -16.36 -1.05 -12.31
CA GLY A 27 -15.77 -2.27 -12.90
C GLY A 27 -14.24 -2.24 -13.01
N ALA A 28 -13.66 -1.07 -13.30
CA ALA A 28 -12.22 -0.90 -13.38
C ALA A 28 -11.57 -0.89 -11.98
N ILE A 29 -12.24 -0.27 -11.00
CA ILE A 29 -11.81 -0.29 -9.59
C ILE A 29 -11.82 -1.73 -9.06
N GLN A 30 -12.89 -2.49 -9.32
CA GLN A 30 -12.98 -3.89 -8.90
C GLN A 30 -11.87 -4.75 -9.51
N GLU A 31 -11.56 -4.55 -10.80
CA GLU A 31 -10.44 -5.27 -11.44
C GLU A 31 -9.09 -4.84 -10.87
N GLY A 32 -8.89 -3.55 -10.61
CA GLY A 32 -7.70 -3.03 -9.92
C GLY A 32 -7.50 -3.68 -8.55
N ARG A 33 -8.57 -3.77 -7.74
CA ARG A 33 -8.54 -4.43 -6.42
C ARG A 33 -8.13 -5.91 -6.50
N LYS A 34 -8.62 -6.65 -7.50
CA LYS A 34 -8.18 -8.06 -7.72
C LYS A 34 -6.69 -8.14 -8.02
N ARG A 35 -6.18 -7.25 -8.89
CA ARG A 35 -4.76 -7.20 -9.24
C ARG A 35 -3.87 -6.82 -8.06
N ILE A 36 -4.34 -5.96 -7.16
CA ILE A 36 -3.65 -5.67 -5.89
C ILE A 36 -3.54 -6.93 -5.03
N VAL A 37 -4.64 -7.68 -4.88
CA VAL A 37 -4.65 -8.94 -4.12
C VAL A 37 -3.67 -9.96 -4.70
N ASP A 38 -3.62 -10.08 -6.03
CA ASP A 38 -2.69 -11.01 -6.68
C ASP A 38 -1.23 -10.55 -6.55
N ALA A 39 -0.96 -9.24 -6.66
CA ALA A 39 0.37 -8.68 -6.40
C ALA A 39 0.85 -8.95 -4.96
N TRP A 40 -0.04 -8.84 -3.96
CA TRP A 40 0.28 -9.22 -2.58
C TRP A 40 0.63 -10.70 -2.44
N LYS A 41 -0.11 -11.61 -3.10
CA LYS A 41 0.19 -13.05 -3.10
C LYS A 41 1.56 -13.34 -3.72
N ASP A 42 1.88 -12.69 -4.84
CA ASP A 42 3.17 -12.84 -5.52
C ASP A 42 4.32 -12.36 -4.62
N MET A 43 4.18 -11.19 -4.00
CA MET A 43 5.18 -10.68 -3.04
C MET A 43 5.38 -11.62 -1.86
N ASN A 44 4.31 -12.14 -1.28
CA ASN A 44 4.39 -13.09 -0.16
C ASN A 44 5.08 -14.39 -0.56
N LYS A 45 4.79 -14.92 -1.75
CA LYS A 45 5.47 -16.10 -2.28
C LYS A 45 6.96 -15.85 -2.42
N GLU A 46 7.36 -14.73 -3.01
CA GLU A 46 8.77 -14.39 -3.19
C GLU A 46 9.53 -14.17 -1.88
N CYS A 47 8.88 -13.66 -0.83
CA CYS A 47 9.46 -13.58 0.51
C CYS A 47 9.74 -14.94 1.15
N LEU A 48 9.04 -16.00 0.72
CA LEU A 48 9.16 -17.36 1.27
C LEU A 48 10.10 -18.26 0.45
N MET A 49 10.38 -17.90 -0.79
CA MET A 49 11.25 -18.70 -1.66
C MET A 49 12.73 -18.40 -1.40
N PRO A 50 13.62 -19.39 -1.54
CA PRO A 50 15.06 -19.13 -1.61
C PRO A 50 15.35 -18.10 -2.69
N THR A 51 16.14 -17.09 -2.35
CA THR A 51 16.39 -15.92 -3.17
C THR A 51 17.85 -15.50 -3.05
N GLU A 52 18.42 -15.07 -4.17
CA GLU A 52 19.79 -14.53 -4.23
C GLU A 52 19.87 -13.10 -3.63
N VAL A 53 18.71 -12.47 -3.43
CA VAL A 53 18.62 -11.12 -2.86
C VAL A 53 18.60 -11.20 -1.33
N PRO A 54 19.48 -10.47 -0.63
CA PRO A 54 19.45 -10.45 0.83
C PRO A 54 18.10 -9.99 1.40
N MET A 55 17.63 -10.68 2.44
CA MET A 55 16.34 -10.41 3.11
C MET A 55 16.10 -8.95 3.52
N PRO A 56 17.11 -8.15 3.94
CA PRO A 56 16.90 -6.73 4.25
C PRO A 56 16.34 -5.92 3.06
N PHE A 57 16.76 -6.24 1.82
CA PHE A 57 16.24 -5.55 0.63
C PHE A 57 14.80 -5.94 0.34
N LEU A 58 14.46 -7.22 0.47
CA LEU A 58 13.08 -7.69 0.31
C LEU A 58 12.16 -7.09 1.39
N THR A 59 12.66 -7.00 2.62
CA THR A 59 11.95 -6.37 3.74
C THR A 59 11.71 -4.88 3.47
N CYS A 60 12.68 -4.17 2.90
CA CYS A 60 12.51 -2.77 2.52
C CYS A 60 11.38 -2.61 1.49
N ILE A 61 11.39 -3.41 0.42
CA ILE A 61 10.34 -3.39 -0.62
C ILE A 61 8.98 -3.73 -0.02
N LEU A 62 8.91 -4.76 0.81
CA LEU A 62 7.67 -5.18 1.49
C LEU A 62 7.12 -4.09 2.40
N ASN A 63 7.97 -3.42 3.18
CA ASN A 63 7.55 -2.34 4.08
C ASN A 63 7.12 -1.09 3.30
N LEU A 64 7.72 -0.80 2.15
CA LEU A 64 7.24 0.25 1.25
C LEU A 64 5.84 -0.07 0.71
N SER A 65 5.59 -1.30 0.26
CA SER A 65 4.24 -1.70 -0.17
C SER A 65 3.20 -1.63 0.95
N ARG A 66 3.58 -2.00 2.18
CA ARG A 66 2.72 -1.84 3.37
C ARG A 66 2.43 -0.37 3.68
N LEU A 67 3.41 0.50 3.52
CA LEU A 67 3.21 1.94 3.69
C LEU A 67 2.16 2.45 2.69
N MET A 68 2.22 2.02 1.42
CA MET A 68 1.24 2.43 0.41
C MET A 68 -0.19 1.98 0.77
N ASP A 69 -0.34 0.81 1.41
CA ASP A 69 -1.61 0.33 1.96
C ASP A 69 -2.17 1.25 3.04
N VAL A 70 -1.31 1.74 3.94
CA VAL A 70 -1.71 2.72 4.95
C VAL A 70 -2.06 4.07 4.32
N VAL A 71 -1.28 4.53 3.35
CA VAL A 71 -1.44 5.86 2.75
C VAL A 71 -2.69 5.93 1.85
N TYR A 72 -2.99 4.87 1.10
CA TYR A 72 -4.05 4.88 0.07
C TYR A 72 -5.17 3.87 0.35
N ASN A 73 -5.42 3.53 1.63
CA ASN A 73 -6.42 2.52 2.02
C ASN A 73 -7.83 2.80 1.46
N ASP A 74 -8.33 4.03 1.61
CA ASP A 74 -9.70 4.43 1.20
C ASP A 74 -9.75 5.76 0.44
N LYS A 75 -8.71 6.58 0.57
CA LYS A 75 -8.60 7.91 -0.03
C LYS A 75 -7.14 8.31 -0.13
N ASP A 76 -6.86 9.38 -0.86
CA ASP A 76 -5.53 9.99 -0.90
C ASP A 76 -5.22 10.69 0.45
N ASN A 77 -4.70 9.91 1.41
CA ASN A 77 -4.24 10.45 2.69
C ASN A 77 -2.83 11.06 2.60
N PHE A 78 -2.15 10.96 1.45
CA PHE A 78 -0.86 11.61 1.24
C PHE A 78 -1.07 13.12 1.08
N THR A 79 -1.96 13.50 0.17
CA THR A 79 -2.30 14.92 -0.07
C THR A 79 -3.23 15.46 1.00
N HIS A 80 -4.15 14.64 1.52
CA HIS A 80 -5.16 15.04 2.51
C HIS A 80 -5.01 14.25 3.82
N PRO A 81 -3.99 14.55 4.63
CA PRO A 81 -3.65 13.77 5.82
C PRO A 81 -4.61 13.99 6.99
N GLU A 82 -5.61 14.87 6.85
CA GLU A 82 -6.61 15.15 7.87
C GLU A 82 -7.47 13.90 8.13
N GLY A 83 -7.05 13.10 9.11
CA GLY A 83 -7.72 11.86 9.48
C GLY A 83 -6.76 10.82 10.06
N GLU A 84 -6.80 9.61 9.52
CA GLU A 84 -6.06 8.46 10.01
C GLU A 84 -4.54 8.66 9.91
N MET A 85 -4.04 9.20 8.79
CA MET A 85 -2.59 9.41 8.61
C MET A 85 -2.00 10.35 9.67
N LYS A 86 -2.68 11.47 9.97
CA LYS A 86 -2.26 12.35 11.07
C LYS A 86 -2.29 11.65 12.43
N THR A 87 -3.25 10.75 12.65
CA THR A 87 -3.34 9.95 13.88
C THR A 87 -2.19 8.96 13.97
N PHE A 88 -1.87 8.23 12.89
CA PHE A 88 -0.75 7.30 12.85
C PHE A 88 0.59 7.99 13.07
N ILE A 89 0.82 9.13 12.41
CA ILE A 89 2.04 9.93 12.60
C ILE A 89 2.19 10.34 14.06
N LYS A 90 1.11 10.85 14.69
CA LYS A 90 1.14 11.23 16.10
C LYS A 90 1.48 10.05 17.00
N SER A 91 0.75 8.94 16.86
CA SER A 91 0.96 7.75 17.70
C SER A 91 2.34 7.12 17.56
N LEU A 92 2.97 7.22 16.39
CA LEU A 92 4.28 6.61 16.12
C LEU A 92 5.46 7.53 16.43
N LEU A 93 5.31 8.85 16.22
CA LEU A 93 6.44 9.79 16.18
C LEU A 93 6.32 10.98 17.13
N VAL A 94 5.16 11.19 17.78
CA VAL A 94 4.91 12.34 18.66
C VAL A 94 4.56 11.89 20.06
N ASP A 95 3.54 11.02 20.18
CA ASP A 95 3.01 10.59 21.46
C ASP A 95 3.83 9.42 21.99
N SER A 96 4.34 9.54 23.22
CA SER A 96 5.05 8.46 23.89
C SER A 96 4.11 7.35 24.33
N VAL A 97 4.54 6.10 24.24
CA VAL A 97 3.81 4.97 24.86
C VAL A 97 3.84 5.14 26.38
N PRO A 98 2.68 5.16 27.06
CA PRO A 98 2.63 5.23 28.52
C PRO A 98 3.38 4.05 29.15
N ILE A 99 4.14 4.34 30.21
CA ILE A 99 4.89 3.34 30.99
C ILE A 99 3.99 2.78 32.09
#